data_AF-A0A443DI38-F1
#
_entry.id   AF-A0A443DI38-F1
#
_cell.length_a   1.000
_cell.length_b   1.000
_cell.length_c   1.000
_cell.angle_alpha   90.00
_cell.angle_beta   90.00
_cell.angle_gamma   90.00
#
_symmetry.space_group_name_H-M   'P 1'
#
loop_
_entity.id
_entity.type
_entity.pdbx_description
1 polymer ?
#
loop_
_entity_poly.entity_id
_entity_poly.type
_entity_poly.pdbx_seq_one_letter_code
_entity_poly.pdbx_strand_id
1 'polypeptide(L)'
;MKILQAFAHRCPVVAMWLAAQGIGLNDGEHLLLADDADGLPTASLRLLRDPALGRNMAAHALELCRRNYSHAVVAARIQRPDADARAGRSSASRWWTLVA
;
A
#
# COMPACT_ATOMS: atom_id res chain seq x y z
N MET A 1 7.74 -0.27 1.58
CA MET A 1 6.36 0.09 1.96
C MET A 1 5.72 -1.08 2.70
N LYS A 2 5.05 -0.87 3.85
CA LYS A 2 4.63 -1.97 4.76
C LYS A 2 3.43 -2.79 4.29
N ILE A 3 2.43 -2.15 3.68
CA ILE A 3 1.24 -2.86 3.18
C ILE A 3 1.62 -3.88 2.09
N LEU A 4 2.46 -3.50 1.11
CA LEU A 4 2.94 -4.43 0.07
C LEU A 4 3.76 -5.58 0.64
N GLN A 5 4.54 -5.34 1.70
CA GLN A 5 5.27 -6.40 2.40
C GLN A 5 4.29 -7.41 3.02
N ALA A 6 3.27 -6.94 3.72
CA ALA A 6 2.24 -7.80 4.30
C ALA A 6 1.52 -8.62 3.21
N PHE A 7 1.16 -8.00 2.08
CA PHE A 7 0.54 -8.69 0.95
C PHE A 7 1.43 -9.76 0.33
N ALA A 8 2.74 -9.49 0.19
CA ALA A 8 3.71 -10.47 -0.29
C ALA A 8 3.80 -11.70 0.63
N HIS A 9 3.57 -11.51 1.93
CA HIS A 9 3.47 -12.59 2.92
C HIS A 9 2.07 -13.19 3.08
N ARG A 10 1.11 -12.80 2.22
CA ARG A 10 -0.31 -13.22 2.32
C ARG A 10 -0.93 -12.93 3.69
N CYS A 11 -0.48 -11.87 4.34
CA CYS A 11 -1.04 -11.40 5.60
C CYS A 11 -2.23 -10.46 5.28
N PRO A 12 -3.46 -10.77 5.74
CA PRO A 12 -4.59 -9.85 5.63
C PRO A 12 -4.30 -8.54 6.37
N VAL A 13 -4.68 -7.41 5.79
CA VAL A 13 -4.36 -6.08 6.33
C VAL A 13 -5.62 -5.32 6.69
N VAL A 14 -5.56 -4.62 7.83
CA VAL A 14 -6.43 -3.48 8.14
C VAL A 14 -5.56 -2.24 8.16
N ALA A 15 -6.00 -1.15 7.54
CA ALA A 15 -5.25 0.10 7.55
C ALA A 15 -6.16 1.33 7.50
N MET A 16 -5.63 2.46 7.93
CA MET A 16 -6.21 3.77 7.66
C MET A 16 -6.02 4.15 6.19
N TRP A 17 -6.93 4.94 5.64
CA TRP A 17 -6.84 5.51 4.29
C TRP A 17 -5.49 6.14 4.06
N LEU A 18 -4.99 6.92 5.02
CA LEU A 18 -3.69 7.61 4.92
C LEU A 18 -2.53 6.66 4.59
N ALA A 19 -2.54 5.44 5.13
CA ALA A 19 -1.51 4.45 4.86
C ALA A 19 -1.71 3.72 3.52
N ALA A 20 -2.95 3.65 3.01
CA ALA A 20 -3.34 2.94 1.80
C ALA A 20 -3.30 3.79 0.51
N GLN A 21 -3.07 5.10 0.63
CA GLN A 21 -3.06 6.02 -0.51
C GLN A 21 -1.95 5.66 -1.52
N GLY A 22 -2.25 5.86 -2.81
CA GLY A 22 -1.28 5.70 -3.91
C GLY A 22 -1.01 4.27 -4.38
N ILE A 23 -1.74 3.26 -3.86
CA ILE A 23 -1.48 1.84 -4.14
C ILE A 23 -2.61 1.19 -4.98
N GLY A 24 -3.68 1.94 -5.29
CA GLY A 24 -4.81 1.44 -6.10
C GLY A 24 -5.56 0.29 -5.42
N LEU A 25 -5.79 0.42 -4.11
CA LEU A 25 -6.41 -0.60 -3.29
C LEU A 25 -7.93 -0.39 -3.17
N ASN A 26 -8.65 -1.49 -3.02
CA ASN A 26 -10.10 -1.52 -2.81
C ASN A 26 -10.40 -2.10 -1.43
N ASP A 27 -11.28 -1.42 -0.69
CA ASP A 27 -11.79 -1.88 0.61
C ASP A 27 -12.64 -3.15 0.43
N GLY A 28 -12.48 -4.12 1.33
CA GLY A 28 -13.14 -5.43 1.29
C GLY A 28 -12.56 -6.41 0.27
N GLU A 29 -11.76 -5.95 -0.70
CA GLU A 29 -11.09 -6.79 -1.70
C GLU A 29 -9.61 -7.00 -1.38
N HIS A 30 -8.87 -5.92 -1.12
CA HIS A 30 -7.42 -5.99 -0.89
C HIS A 30 -7.04 -5.83 0.58
N LEU A 31 -7.82 -5.05 1.32
CA LEU A 31 -7.68 -4.79 2.75
C LEU A 31 -9.04 -4.38 3.33
N LEU A 32 -9.11 -4.23 4.65
CA LEU A 32 -10.17 -3.44 5.29
C LEU A 32 -9.66 -2.04 5.61
N LEU A 33 -10.41 -1.01 5.22
CA LEU A 33 -10.16 0.36 5.62
C LEU A 33 -10.89 0.70 6.93
N ALA A 34 -10.20 1.39 7.83
CA ALA A 34 -10.77 1.94 9.05
C ALA A 34 -9.96 3.17 9.49
N ASP A 35 -10.62 4.32 9.61
CA ASP A 35 -9.99 5.62 9.88
C ASP A 35 -10.29 6.19 11.28
N ASP A 36 -11.04 5.47 12.10
CA ASP A 36 -11.39 5.85 13.46
C ASP A 36 -10.87 4.86 14.51
N ALA A 37 -10.90 5.28 15.77
CA ALA A 37 -10.34 4.54 16.89
C ALA A 37 -11.02 3.18 17.13
N ASP A 38 -12.32 3.07 16.84
CA ASP A 38 -13.11 1.85 17.06
C ASP A 38 -13.09 0.93 15.83
N GLY A 39 -12.89 1.50 14.64
CA GLY A 39 -12.88 0.82 13.36
C GLY A 39 -11.72 -0.16 13.22
N LEU A 40 -10.50 0.23 13.61
CA LEU A 40 -9.31 -0.62 13.51
C LEU A 40 -9.45 -1.94 14.30
N PRO A 41 -9.80 -1.92 15.61
CA PRO A 41 -10.08 -3.14 16.36
C PRO A 41 -11.24 -3.94 15.78
N THR A 42 -12.33 -3.28 15.40
CA THR A 42 -13.53 -3.95 14.87
C THR A 42 -13.24 -4.72 13.58
N ALA A 43 -12.54 -4.09 12.63
CA ALA A 43 -12.12 -4.72 11.38
C ALA A 43 -11.10 -5.85 11.62
N SER A 44 -10.20 -5.68 12.59
CA SER A 44 -9.24 -6.73 12.98
C SER A 44 -9.96 -7.96 13.56
N LEU A 45 -10.94 -7.75 14.44
CA LEU A 45 -11.77 -8.83 14.99
C LEU A 45 -12.60 -9.52 13.91
N ARG A 46 -13.10 -8.78 12.91
CA ARG A 46 -13.79 -9.36 11.75
C ARG A 46 -12.90 -10.34 11.01
N LEU A 47 -11.63 -9.99 10.77
CA LEU A 47 -10.67 -10.89 10.12
C LEU A 47 -10.33 -12.13 10.94
N LEU A 48 -10.26 -12.00 12.27
CA LEU A 48 -10.03 -13.14 13.16
C LEU A 48 -11.24 -14.08 13.21
N ARG A 49 -12.46 -13.55 13.14
CA ARG A 49 -13.71 -14.31 13.16
C ARG A 49 -14.05 -14.95 11.81
N ASP A 50 -13.62 -14.34 10.71
CA ASP A 50 -13.81 -14.86 9.35
C ASP A 50 -12.46 -15.06 8.64
N PRO A 51 -11.80 -16.22 8.85
CA PRO A 51 -10.57 -16.55 8.16
C PRO A 51 -10.73 -16.70 6.64
N ALA A 52 -11.94 -16.96 6.14
CA ALA A 52 -12.19 -17.10 4.71
C ALA A 52 -12.11 -15.72 4.02
N LEU A 53 -12.72 -14.69 4.61
CA LEU A 53 -12.56 -13.30 4.19
C LEU A 53 -11.07 -12.92 4.15
N GLY A 54 -10.32 -13.20 5.21
CA GLY A 54 -8.89 -12.91 5.27
C GLY A 54 -8.10 -13.59 4.16
N ARG A 55 -8.32 -14.89 3.93
CA ARG A 55 -7.66 -15.64 2.85
C ARG A 55 -7.97 -15.08 1.46
N ASN A 56 -9.24 -14.74 1.21
CA ASN A 56 -9.66 -14.16 -0.06
C ASN A 56 -8.95 -12.83 -0.29
N MET A 57 -9.01 -11.91 0.68
CA MET A 57 -8.36 -10.61 0.54
C MET A 57 -6.85 -10.73 0.35
N ALA A 58 -6.19 -11.61 1.10
CA ALA A 58 -4.76 -11.87 0.93
C ALA A 58 -4.41 -12.40 -0.46
N ALA A 59 -5.29 -13.19 -1.08
CA ALA A 59 -5.11 -13.69 -2.45
C ALA A 59 -5.22 -12.56 -3.48
N HIS A 60 -6.27 -11.72 -3.38
CA HIS A 60 -6.45 -10.55 -4.25
C HIS A 60 -5.29 -9.56 -4.11
N ALA A 61 -4.88 -9.28 -2.87
CA ALA A 61 -3.79 -8.36 -2.56
C ALA A 61 -2.43 -8.86 -3.07
N LEU A 62 -2.15 -10.16 -2.97
CA LEU A 62 -0.95 -10.76 -3.55
C LEU A 62 -0.94 -10.63 -5.08
N GLU A 63 -2.10 -10.83 -5.73
CA GLU A 63 -2.21 -10.71 -7.18
C GLU A 63 -1.96 -9.26 -7.65
N LEU A 64 -2.54 -8.28 -6.96
CA LEU A 64 -2.24 -6.86 -7.19
C LEU A 64 -0.74 -6.56 -7.00
N CYS A 65 -0.14 -7.11 -5.94
CA CYS A 65 1.28 -6.92 -5.64
C CYS A 65 2.16 -7.50 -6.77
N ARG A 66 1.84 -8.68 -7.28
CA ARG A 66 2.56 -9.31 -8.40
C ARG A 66 2.44 -8.51 -9.69
N ARG A 67 1.22 -8.09 -10.03
CA ARG A 67 0.93 -7.34 -11.26
C ARG A 67 1.56 -5.96 -11.28
N ASN A 68 1.49 -5.25 -10.16
CA ASN A 68 1.77 -3.82 -10.13
C ASN A 68 3.02 -3.43 -9.34
N TYR A 69 3.50 -4.27 -8.42
CA TYR A 69 4.51 -3.86 -7.44
C TYR A 69 5.62 -4.90 -7.24
N SER A 70 5.73 -5.89 -8.13
CA SER A 70 6.88 -6.79 -8.14
C SER A 70 8.16 -6.01 -8.48
N HIS A 71 9.30 -6.51 -8.01
CA HIS A 71 10.59 -5.86 -8.22
C HIS A 71 10.87 -5.62 -9.72
N ALA A 72 10.53 -6.58 -10.57
CA ALA A 72 10.67 -6.46 -12.03
C ALA A 72 9.77 -5.35 -12.61
N VAL A 73 8.50 -5.26 -12.17
CA VAL A 73 7.56 -4.24 -12.65
C VAL A 73 8.01 -2.84 -12.24
N VAL A 74 8.45 -2.68 -10.99
CA VAL A 74 8.95 -1.38 -10.49
C VAL A 74 10.25 -0.98 -11.19
N ALA A 75 11.20 -1.91 -11.34
CA ALA A 75 12.46 -1.65 -12.05
C ALA A 75 12.21 -1.20 -13.50
N ALA A 76 11.30 -1.87 -14.21
CA ALA A 76 10.93 -1.50 -15.58
C ALA A 76 10.29 -0.10 -15.67
N ARG A 77 9.53 0.33 -14.66
CA ARG A 77 8.96 1.69 -14.61
C ARG A 77 10.02 2.75 -14.34
N ILE A 78 10.97 2.49 -13.44
CA ILE A 78 12.05 3.43 -13.13
C ILE A 78 13.01 3.60 -14.31
N GLN A 79 13.27 2.52 -15.06
CA GLN A 79 14.15 2.55 -16.22
C GLN A 79 13.54 3.23 -17.44
N ARG A 80 12.21 3.41 -17.47
CA ARG A 80 11.55 4.23 -18.48
C ARG A 80 11.88 5.69 -18.16
N PRO A 81 12.58 6.42 -19.05
CA PRO A 81 12.82 7.83 -18.83
C PRO A 81 11.46 8.54 -18.92
N ASP A 82 10.98 9.07 -17.80
CA ASP A 82 9.88 10.02 -17.81
C ASP A 82 10.30 11.24 -18.64
N ALA A 83 9.51 11.56 -19.68
CA ALA A 83 9.76 12.73 -20.53
C ALA A 83 9.85 14.04 -19.71
N ASP A 84 9.12 14.10 -18.59
CA ASP A 84 9.06 15.26 -17.69
C ASP A 84 10.13 15.27 -16.58
N ALA A 85 10.80 14.13 -16.30
CA ALA A 85 11.76 14.04 -15.18
C ALA A 85 13.07 14.83 -15.42
N ARG A 86 13.30 15.33 -16.63
CA ARG A 86 14.46 16.18 -16.95
C ARG A 86 14.26 17.65 -16.54
N ALA A 87 13.03 18.10 -16.28
CA ALA A 87 12.73 19.53 -16.13
C ALA A 87 12.80 20.09 -14.69
N GLY A 88 12.88 19.25 -13.64
CA GLY A 88 12.64 19.72 -12.27
C GLY A 88 13.57 19.15 -11.20
N ARG A 89 14.86 19.52 -11.21
CA ARG A 89 15.78 19.32 -10.06
C ARG A 89 16.20 20.65 -9.44
N SER A 90 15.26 21.38 -8.83
CA SER A 90 15.58 22.63 -8.10
C SER A 90 14.79 22.89 -6.82
N SER A 91 14.15 21.89 -6.18
CA SER A 91 13.41 22.15 -4.92
C SER A 91 13.60 21.05 -3.87
N ALA A 92 14.84 20.78 -3.49
CA ALA A 92 15.16 19.91 -2.35
C ALA A 92 15.78 20.65 -1.15
N SER A 93 15.91 21.98 -1.20
CA SER A 93 16.68 22.74 -0.20
C SER A 93 15.87 23.34 0.95
N ARG A 94 14.53 23.29 0.96
CA ARG A 94 13.71 24.00 1.96
C ARG A 94 13.30 23.21 3.20
N TRP A 95 13.38 21.88 3.20
CA TRP A 95 12.90 21.05 4.32
C TRP A 95 13.99 20.76 5.37
N TRP A 96 15.27 20.88 5.00
CA TRP A 96 16.40 20.59 5.89
C TRP A 96 16.84 21.78 6.76
N THR A 97 16.45 23.01 6.41
CA THR A 97 16.86 24.23 7.15
C THR A 97 16.00 24.52 8.37
N LEU A 98 14.84 23.88 8.52
CA LEU A 98 13.91 24.10 9.64
C LEU A 98 14.13 23.14 10.82
N VAL A 99 15.13 22.26 10.75
CA VAL A 99 15.45 21.26 11.80
C VAL A 99 16.93 21.34 12.23
N ALA A 100 17.58 22.48 12.03
CA ALA A 100 18.96 22.76 12.48
C ALA A 100 18.98 23.91 13.48
#